data_AF-A0A3M1NLD7-F1
#
_entry.id   AF-A0A3M1NLD7-F1
#
_cell.length_a   1.000
_cell.length_b   1.000
_cell.length_c   1.000
_cell.angle_alpha   90.00
_cell.angle_beta   90.00
_cell.angle_gamma   90.00
#
_symmetry.space_group_name_H-M   'P 1'
#
loop_
_entity.id
_entity.type
_entity.pdbx_description
1 polymer ?
#
loop_
_entity_poly.entity_id
_entity_poly.type
_entity_poly.pdbx_seq_one_letter_code
_entity_poly.pdbx_strand_id
1 'polypeptide(L)'
;MRRKKKRKPVEDPEELELFTTLCSLLEAKGLEIRVEKGDFRGGFCVVEGEKQIVFINKKFPLPKRIEFLLNEIQKGELPTVDFPVDLQDRLDAYRSD
;
A
#
# COMPACT_ATOMS: atom_id res chain seq x y z
N MET A 1 -0.52 -4.09 32.67
CA MET A 1 -0.45 -4.62 31.29
C MET A 1 0.81 -4.13 30.59
N ARG A 2 1.74 -5.02 30.22
CA ARG A 2 3.01 -4.66 29.55
C ARG A 2 2.73 -4.16 28.12
N ARG A 3 2.93 -2.87 27.84
CA ARG A 3 3.08 -2.38 26.45
C ARG A 3 4.36 -2.99 25.89
N LYS A 4 4.25 -4.05 25.10
CA LYS A 4 5.37 -4.57 24.31
C LYS A 4 5.86 -3.41 23.43
N LYS A 5 7.03 -2.85 23.71
CA LYS A 5 7.72 -1.91 22.81
C LYS A 5 7.95 -2.67 21.51
N LYS A 6 7.06 -2.52 20.53
CA LYS A 6 7.26 -3.05 19.19
C LYS A 6 8.51 -2.36 18.66
N ARG A 7 9.59 -3.13 18.46
CA ARG A 7 10.77 -2.69 17.72
C ARG A 7 10.26 -2.09 16.41
N LYS A 8 10.77 -0.92 16.03
CA LYS A 8 10.49 -0.41 14.67
C LYS A 8 10.90 -1.52 13.71
N PRO A 9 10.02 -1.99 12.81
CA PRO A 9 10.46 -2.91 11.77
C PRO A 9 11.60 -2.20 11.03
N VAL A 10 12.71 -2.91 10.85
CA VAL A 10 13.72 -2.49 9.87
C VAL A 10 12.99 -2.60 8.55
N GLU A 11 12.72 -1.46 7.93
CA GLU A 11 12.02 -1.41 6.64
C GLU A 11 13.02 -1.91 5.60
N ASP A 12 12.75 -3.06 4.97
CA ASP A 12 13.61 -3.62 3.93
C ASP A 12 13.65 -2.65 2.73
N PRO A 13 14.83 -2.32 2.21
CA PRO A 13 14.96 -1.35 1.12
C PRO A 13 14.21 -1.79 -0.14
N GLU A 14 14.17 -3.10 -0.39
CA GLU A 14 13.41 -3.71 -1.49
C GLU A 14 11.90 -3.45 -1.33
N GLU A 15 11.34 -3.67 -0.13
CA GLU A 15 9.91 -3.42 0.13
C GLU A 15 9.57 -1.93 -0.04
N LEU A 16 10.47 -1.03 0.35
CA LEU A 16 10.26 0.40 0.21
C LEU A 16 10.21 0.82 -1.27
N GLU A 17 11.10 0.27 -2.09
CA GLU A 17 11.11 0.49 -3.52
C GLU A 17 9.83 -0.05 -4.18
N LEU A 18 9.41 -1.26 -3.80
CA LEU A 18 8.17 -1.87 -4.29
C LEU A 18 6.96 -1.02 -3.94
N PHE A 19 6.86 -0.59 -2.67
CA PHE A 19 5.78 0.28 -2.20
C PHE A 19 5.76 1.61 -2.95
N THR A 20 6.93 2.23 -3.16
CA THR A 20 7.03 3.51 -3.88
C THR A 20 6.61 3.36 -5.33
N THR A 21 7.03 2.27 -5.98
CA THR A 21 6.67 1.97 -7.38
C THR A 21 5.16 1.74 -7.53
N LEU A 22 4.55 0.96 -6.64
CA LEU A 22 3.10 0.77 -6.59
C LEU A 22 2.36 2.10 -6.41
N CYS A 23 2.88 2.96 -5.52
CA CYS A 23 2.30 4.28 -5.32
C CYS A 23 2.34 5.10 -6.62
N SER A 24 3.50 5.20 -7.26
CA SER A 24 3.65 5.97 -8.50
C SER A 24 2.79 5.44 -9.65
N LEU A 25 2.60 4.11 -9.75
CA LEU A 25 1.71 3.52 -10.76
C LEU A 25 0.24 3.93 -10.54
N LEU A 26 -0.22 3.92 -9.29
CA LEU A 26 -1.57 4.35 -8.92
C LEU A 26 -1.75 5.86 -9.09
N GLU A 27 -0.74 6.66 -8.74
CA GLU A 27 -0.74 8.10 -8.95
C GLU A 27 -0.83 8.46 -10.44
N ALA A 28 -0.13 7.72 -11.30
CA ALA A 28 -0.22 7.86 -12.75
C ALA A 28 -1.61 7.53 -13.31
N LYS A 29 -2.44 6.78 -12.56
CA LYS A 29 -3.85 6.51 -12.90
C LYS A 29 -4.82 7.57 -12.37
N GLY A 30 -4.33 8.64 -11.74
CA GLY A 30 -5.13 9.74 -11.24
C GLY A 30 -5.54 9.62 -9.77
N LEU A 31 -4.89 8.74 -9.00
CA LEU A 31 -5.09 8.64 -7.57
C LEU A 31 -4.12 9.56 -6.83
N GLU A 32 -4.54 10.08 -5.69
CA GLU A 32 -3.63 10.81 -4.80
C GLU A 32 -3.30 9.95 -3.58
N ILE A 33 -2.05 9.59 -3.36
CA ILE A 33 -1.67 8.71 -2.24
C ILE A 33 -1.13 9.54 -1.08
N ARG A 34 -1.70 9.36 0.11
CA ARG A 34 -1.33 10.07 1.33
C ARG A 34 -0.97 9.12 2.47
N VAL A 35 0.31 9.09 2.81
CA VAL A 35 0.82 8.28 3.93
C VAL A 35 0.70 9.05 5.24
N GLU A 36 -0.39 8.82 5.97
CA GLU A 36 -0.78 9.57 7.18
C GLU A 36 -0.66 8.72 8.45
N LYS A 37 -0.47 9.38 9.60
CA LYS A 37 -0.53 8.72 10.92
C LYS A 37 -1.97 8.78 11.46
N GLY A 38 -2.80 7.84 11.04
CA GLY A 38 -4.19 7.74 11.52
C GLY A 38 -4.45 6.63 12.54
N ASP A 39 -5.63 6.66 13.15
CA ASP A 39 -6.22 5.57 13.94
C ASP A 39 -7.23 4.73 13.14
N PHE A 40 -7.16 4.79 11.81
CA PHE A 40 -7.97 3.98 10.92
C PHE A 40 -7.35 2.58 10.67
N ARG A 41 -8.23 1.56 10.63
CA ARG A 41 -7.87 0.15 10.44
C ARG A 41 -7.74 -0.26 8.97
N GLY A 42 -8.59 0.28 8.09
CA GLY A 42 -8.55 0.07 6.65
C GLY A 42 -7.70 1.14 5.99
N GLY A 43 -6.85 0.77 5.05
CA GLY A 43 -5.92 1.71 4.42
C GLY A 43 -6.65 2.81 3.67
N PHE A 44 -7.81 2.56 3.06
CA PHE A 44 -8.37 3.47 2.08
C PHE A 44 -9.58 4.28 2.57
N CYS A 45 -9.73 5.49 2.04
CA CYS A 45 -10.99 6.23 2.01
C CYS A 45 -11.05 6.92 0.64
N VAL A 46 -11.79 6.36 -0.33
CA VAL A 46 -12.17 7.16 -1.51
C VAL A 46 -13.03 8.28 -0.97
N VAL A 47 -12.56 9.52 -1.07
CA VAL A 47 -13.48 10.64 -0.98
C VAL A 47 -14.13 10.73 -2.36
N GLU A 48 -15.41 10.36 -2.46
CA GLU A 48 -16.18 10.60 -3.68
C GLU A 48 -16.23 12.11 -3.97
N GLY A 49 -15.68 12.49 -5.12
CA GLY A 49 -15.44 13.85 -5.56
C GLY A 49 -14.64 13.84 -6.87
N GLU A 50 -13.97 14.95 -7.23
CA GLU A 50 -13.20 15.05 -8.49
C GLU A 50 -11.90 14.21 -8.51
N LYS A 51 -11.41 13.73 -7.36
CA LYS A 51 -10.16 12.95 -7.24
C LYS A 51 -10.28 11.81 -6.24
N GLN A 52 -9.82 10.62 -6.62
CA GLN A 52 -9.74 9.46 -5.73
C GLN A 52 -8.47 9.55 -4.87
N ILE A 53 -8.63 9.73 -3.55
CA ILE A 53 -7.49 9.84 -2.62
C ILE A 53 -7.33 8.52 -1.86
N VAL A 54 -6.12 7.97 -1.81
CA VAL A 54 -5.77 6.78 -1.04
C VAL A 54 -4.97 7.19 0.18
N PHE A 55 -5.56 7.04 1.37
CA PHE A 55 -4.79 7.15 2.59
C PHE A 55 -4.01 5.85 2.83
N ILE A 56 -2.88 5.90 3.54
CA ILE A 56 -2.13 4.71 3.94
C ILE A 56 -1.61 4.95 5.35
N ASN A 57 -1.93 4.05 6.28
CA ASN A 57 -1.52 4.24 7.67
C ASN A 57 -0.02 3.95 7.84
N LYS A 58 0.75 5.00 8.14
CA LYS A 58 2.20 4.93 8.39
C LYS A 58 2.56 4.04 9.59
N LYS A 59 1.60 3.70 10.47
CA LYS A 59 1.83 2.80 11.61
C LYS A 59 1.97 1.33 11.17
N PHE A 60 1.49 0.95 9.99
CA PHE A 60 1.67 -0.41 9.47
C PHE A 60 3.08 -0.59 8.90
N PRO A 61 3.66 -1.80 9.01
CA PRO A 61 4.90 -2.13 8.31
C PRO A 61 4.69 -2.12 6.79
N LEU A 62 5.74 -1.85 6.03
CA LEU A 62 5.71 -1.85 4.55
C LEU A 62 5.01 -3.08 3.93
N PRO A 63 5.27 -4.32 4.34
CA PRO A 63 4.63 -5.50 3.74
C PRO A 63 3.10 -5.43 3.84
N LYS A 64 2.59 -4.97 4.98
CA LYS A 64 1.14 -4.75 5.15
C LYS A 64 0.58 -3.62 4.31
N ARG A 65 1.38 -2.58 4.03
CA ARG A 65 0.93 -1.48 3.15
C ARG A 65 0.88 -1.96 1.69
N ILE A 66 1.86 -2.76 1.28
CA ILE A 66 1.93 -3.36 -0.06
C ILE A 66 0.77 -4.34 -0.24
N GLU A 67 0.62 -5.33 0.64
CA GLU A 67 -0.49 -6.29 0.63
C GLU A 67 -1.85 -5.58 0.60
N PHE A 68 -2.00 -4.50 1.36
CA PHE A 68 -3.20 -3.68 1.33
C PHE A 68 -3.47 -3.13 -0.07
N LEU A 69 -2.51 -2.41 -0.68
CA LEU A 69 -2.69 -1.84 -2.03
C LEU A 69 -3.06 -2.92 -3.06
N LEU A 70 -2.42 -4.08 -2.99
CA LEU A 70 -2.68 -5.19 -3.91
C LEU A 70 -4.07 -5.79 -3.75
N ASN A 71 -4.50 -5.98 -2.51
CA ASN A 71 -5.86 -6.45 -2.23
C ASN A 71 -6.90 -5.48 -2.77
N GLU A 72 -6.70 -4.17 -2.63
CA GLU A 72 -7.67 -3.18 -3.12
C GLU A 72 -7.68 -3.08 -4.66
N ILE A 73 -6.52 -3.20 -5.31
CA ILE A 73 -6.44 -3.33 -6.79
C ILE A 73 -7.17 -4.59 -7.26
N GLN A 74 -6.99 -5.72 -6.56
CA GLN A 74 -7.62 -6.99 -6.91
C GLN A 74 -9.14 -6.99 -6.68
N LYS A 75 -9.62 -6.31 -5.65
CA LYS A 75 -11.06 -6.12 -5.38
C LYS A 75 -11.72 -5.16 -6.37
N GLY A 76 -10.94 -4.36 -7.11
CA GLY A 76 -11.44 -3.35 -8.04
C GLY A 76 -11.82 -2.02 -7.37
N GLU A 77 -11.40 -1.80 -6.13
CA GLU A 77 -11.60 -0.51 -5.44
C GLU A 77 -10.59 0.55 -5.91
N LEU A 78 -9.42 0.10 -6.39
CA LEU A 78 -8.39 0.91 -7.04
C LEU A 78 -8.33 0.57 -8.55
N PRO A 79 -7.93 1.51 -9.41
CA PRO A 79 -7.83 1.21 -10.83
C PRO A 79 -6.78 0.16 -11.09
N THR A 80 -7.04 -0.64 -12.11
CA THR A 80 -6.08 -1.63 -12.59
C THR A 80 -4.84 -0.92 -13.11
N VAL A 81 -3.70 -1.25 -12.51
CA VAL A 81 -2.37 -0.85 -12.96
C VAL A 81 -1.73 -2.02 -13.69
N ASP A 82 -0.99 -1.73 -14.74
CA ASP A 82 -0.15 -2.72 -15.41
C ASP A 82 1.14 -2.82 -14.59
N PHE A 83 1.42 -4.02 -14.07
CA PHE A 83 2.62 -4.25 -13.29
C PHE A 83 3.75 -4.61 -14.24
N PRO A 84 4.92 -3.95 -14.16
CA PRO A 84 6.07 -4.39 -14.92
C PRO A 84 6.42 -5.84 -14.52
N VAL A 85 6.90 -6.64 -15.47
CA VAL A 85 7.17 -8.08 -15.29
C VAL A 85 8.06 -8.37 -14.07
N ASP A 86 9.05 -7.51 -13.83
CA ASP A 86 9.93 -7.57 -12.65
C ASP A 86 9.16 -7.43 -11.32
N LEU A 87 8.14 -6.57 -11.31
CA LEU A 87 7.29 -6.35 -10.16
C LEU A 87 6.32 -7.52 -9.96
N GLN A 88 5.86 -8.14 -11.04
CA GLN A 88 4.92 -9.26 -11.02
C GLN A 88 5.48 -10.46 -10.24
N ASP A 89 6.77 -10.77 -10.40
CA ASP A 89 7.47 -11.84 -9.67
C ASP A 89 7.48 -11.57 -8.16
N ARG A 90 7.81 -10.32 -7.79
CA ARG A 90 7.82 -9.85 -6.40
C ARG A 90 6.43 -9.85 -5.79
N LEU A 91 5.39 -9.58 -6.58
CA LEU A 91 4.00 -9.59 -6.14
C LEU A 91 3.47 -10.99 -5.86
N ASP A 92 3.93 -12.00 -6.61
CA ASP A 92 3.52 -13.38 -6.41
C ASP A 92 3.95 -13.91 -5.04
N ALA A 93 5.13 -13.46 -4.57
CA ALA A 93 5.62 -13.74 -3.22
C ALA A 93 4.69 -13.21 -2.10
N TYR A 94 3.96 -12.11 -2.36
CA TYR A 94 2.99 -11.54 -1.42
C TYR A 94 1.60 -12.19 -1.51
N ARG A 95 1.30 -12.95 -2.56
CA ARG A 95 0.00 -13.61 -2.77
C ARG A 95 -0.03 -15.06 -2.27
N SER A 96 1.12 -15.64 -1.94
CA SER A 96 1.26 -17.05 -1.56
C SER A 96 1.17 -17.34 -0.05
N ASP A 97 0.88 -16.36 0.82
CA ASP A 97 0.68 -16.55 2.27
C ASP A 97 -0.81 -16.68 2.66
#